data_AF-A0A1H7EJJ0-F1
#
_entry.id   AF-A0A1H7EJJ0-F1
#
_cell.length_a   1.000
_cell.length_b   1.000
_cell.length_c   1.000
_cell.angle_alpha   90.00
_cell.angle_beta   90.00
_cell.angle_gamma   90.00
#
_symmetry.space_group_name_H-M   'P 1'
#
loop_
_entity.id
_entity.type
_entity.pdbx_description
1 polymer ?
#
loop_
_entity_poly.entity_id
_entity_poly.type
_entity_poly.pdbx_seq_one_letter_code
_entity_poly.pdbx_strand_id
1 'polypeptide(L)' 'MKTLLSLIAASAFCIAPLVAGAQQTVRIGVSAPLTGLGASNGKDIENGVRLAVEEANAQHLNIGGQPVQFELASVD' A
#
# COMPACT_ATOMS: atom_id res chain seq x y z
N MET A 1 -45.68 27.68 7.92
CA MET A 1 -44.45 28.07 7.20
C MET A 1 -43.14 27.69 7.90
N LYS A 2 -43.16 26.93 9.01
CA LYS A 2 -41.94 26.45 9.69
C LYS A 2 -41.52 25.03 9.25
N THR A 3 -42.45 24.28 8.66
CA THR A 3 -42.25 22.91 8.17
C THR A 3 -41.65 22.84 6.76
N LEU A 4 -41.74 23.91 5.96
CA LEU A 4 -41.11 24.00 4.63
C LEU A 4 -39.61 24.32 4.70
N LEU A 5 -39.13 24.91 5.80
CA LEU A 5 -37.71 25.25 5.97
C LEU A 5 -36.85 24.02 6.35
N SER A 6 -37.45 23.00 6.97
CA SER A 6 -36.76 21.75 7.31
C SER A 6 -36.54 20.80 6.13
N LEU A 7 -37.20 21.02 4.99
CA LEU A 7 -37.06 20.14 3.82
C LEU A 7 -35.85 20.49 2.93
N ILE A 8 -35.30 21.70 3.04
CA ILE A 8 -34.14 22.14 2.24
C ILE A 8 -32.82 21.74 2.91
N ALA A 9 -32.83 21.38 4.19
CA ALA A 9 -31.63 20.94 4.92
C ALA A 9 -31.20 19.49 4.62
N ALA A 10 -31.96 18.74 3.82
CA ALA A 10 -31.73 17.31 3.58
C ALA A 10 -31.08 16.98 2.21
N SER A 11 -30.85 17.96 1.34
CA SER A 11 -30.38 17.73 -0.05
C SER A 11 -28.88 17.92 -0.27
N ALA A 12 -28.10 18.25 0.77
CA ALA A 12 -26.65 18.37 0.68
C ALA A 12 -25.93 17.06 1.06
N PHE A 13 -26.40 15.92 0.55
CA PHE A 13 -25.57 14.72 0.55
C PHE A 13 -24.62 14.84 -0.64
N CYS A 14 -23.49 15.52 -0.40
CA CYS A 14 -22.39 15.63 -1.34
C CYS A 14 -22.03 14.23 -1.86
N ILE A 15 -22.37 13.96 -3.12
CA ILE A 15 -21.88 12.80 -3.87
C ILE A 15 -20.43 13.12 -4.20
N ALA A 16 -19.54 12.98 -3.22
CA ALA A 16 -18.12 12.87 -3.50
C ALA A 16 -17.93 11.56 -4.27
N PRO A 17 -17.22 11.56 -5.42
CA PRO A 17 -16.87 10.31 -6.06
C PRO A 17 -15.99 9.54 -5.09
N LEU A 18 -16.52 8.44 -4.57
CA LEU A 18 -15.73 7.43 -3.87
C LEU A 18 -14.88 6.77 -4.96
N VAL A 19 -13.72 7.37 -5.28
CA VAL A 19 -12.66 6.64 -5.97
C VAL A 19 -12.11 5.66 -4.93
N ALA A 20 -12.85 4.58 -4.73
CA ALA A 20 -12.42 3.42 -3.96
C ALA A 20 -11.34 2.72 -4.80
N GLY A 21 -10.15 3.30 -4.83
CA GLY A 21 -9.00 2.68 -5.44
C GLY A 21 -8.67 1.41 -4.66
N ALA A 22 -8.77 0.25 -5.30
CA ALA A 22 -8.35 -0.99 -4.66
C ALA A 22 -6.86 -0.90 -4.34
N GLN A 23 -6.47 -1.31 -3.12
CA GLN A 23 -5.08 -1.37 -2.73
C GLN A 23 -4.31 -2.22 -3.74
N GLN A 24 -3.31 -1.64 -4.40
CA GLN A 24 -2.47 -2.36 -5.34
C GLN A 24 -1.30 -3.00 -4.60
N THR A 25 -1.15 -4.32 -4.73
CA THR A 25 0.05 -5.03 -4.27
C THR A 25 1.16 -4.94 -5.31
N VAL A 26 2.34 -4.44 -4.91
CA VAL A 26 3.54 -4.39 -5.75
C VAL A 26 4.59 -5.33 -5.16
N ARG A 27 4.99 -6.34 -5.94
CA ARG A 27 5.98 -7.33 -5.50
C ARG A 27 7.40 -6.87 -5.83
N ILE A 28 8.26 -6.89 -4.83
CA ILE A 28 9.68 -6.55 -4.92
C ILE A 28 10.49 -7.85 -4.98
N GLY A 29 11.03 -8.16 -6.15
CA GLY A 29 11.85 -9.35 -6.37
C GLY A 29 13.26 -9.18 -5.82
N VAL A 30 13.75 -10.18 -5.08
CA VAL A 30 15.13 -10.25 -4.61
C VAL A 30 15.69 -11.63 -4.91
N SER A 31 16.77 -11.68 -5.68
CA SER A 31 17.53 -12.91 -5.94
C SER A 31 18.88 -12.83 -5.24
N ALA A 32 19.10 -13.72 -4.28
CA ALA A 32 20.35 -13.81 -3.54
C ALA A 32 20.48 -15.23 -2.95
N PRO A 33 21.70 -15.77 -2.81
CA PRO A 33 21.88 -17.11 -2.27
C PRO A 33 21.42 -17.16 -0.81
N LEU A 34 20.31 -17.84 -0.56
CA LEU A 34 19.76 -18.14 0.76
C LEU A 34 20.33 -19.45 1.32
N THR A 35 21.03 -20.22 0.48
CA THR A 35 21.67 -21.49 0.85
C THR A 35 23.16 -21.54 0.47
N GLY A 36 23.86 -22.57 0.97
CA GLY A 36 25.27 -22.80 0.68
C GLY A 36 26.22 -21.75 1.29
N LEU A 37 27.40 -21.59 0.68
CA LEU A 37 28.46 -20.71 1.18
C LEU A 37 28.07 -19.22 1.17
N GLY A 38 27.11 -18.83 0.34
CA GLY A 38 26.62 -17.45 0.20
C GLY A 38 25.46 -17.08 1.14
N ALA A 39 24.92 -18.03 1.90
CA ALA A 39 23.65 -17.90 2.64
C ALA A 39 23.60 -16.68 3.57
N SER A 40 24.69 -16.39 4.29
CA SER A 40 24.74 -15.24 5.21
C SER A 40 24.56 -13.93 4.44
N ASN A 41 25.30 -13.76 3.35
CA ASN A 41 25.23 -12.55 2.53
C ASN A 41 23.83 -12.41 1.89
N GLY A 42 23.25 -13.50 1.38
CA GLY A 42 21.90 -13.44 0.83
C GLY A 42 20.84 -13.14 1.88
N LYS A 43 20.99 -13.65 3.11
CA LYS A 43 20.10 -13.33 4.21
C LYS A 43 20.22 -11.87 4.65
N ASP A 44 21.42 -11.32 4.67
CA ASP A 44 21.66 -9.91 4.96
C ASP A 44 20.99 -9.01 3.90
N ILE A 45 21.10 -9.38 2.62
CA ILE A 45 20.41 -8.70 1.52
C ILE A 45 18.89 -8.78 1.67
N GLU A 46 18.33 -9.98 1.89
CA GLU A 46 16.89 -10.17 2.09
C GLU A 46 16.37 -9.32 3.26
N ASN A 47 17.08 -9.32 4.38
CA ASN A 47 16.72 -8.52 5.54
C ASN A 47 16.75 -7.02 5.25
N GLY A 48 17.76 -6.55 4.50
CA GLY A 48 17.83 -5.16 4.07
C GLY A 48 16.63 -4.75 3.21
N VAL A 49 16.23 -5.59 2.25
CA VAL A 49 15.06 -5.31 1.42
C VAL A 49 13.76 -5.38 2.21
N ARG A 50 13.64 -6.34 3.14
CA ARG A 50 12.49 -6.41 4.05
C ARG A 50 12.32 -5.11 4.85
N LEU A 51 13.40 -4.57 5.42
CA LEU A 51 13.36 -3.29 6.13
C LEU A 51 12.93 -2.13 5.22
N ALA A 52 13.41 -2.09 3.98
CA ALA A 52 13.00 -1.08 3.01
C ALA A 52 11.51 -1.18 2.63
N VAL A 53 10.99 -2.41 2.49
CA VAL A 53 9.57 -2.68 2.23
C VAL A 53 8.70 -2.24 3.42
N GLU A 54 9.12 -2.57 4.65
CA GLU A 54 8.43 -2.17 5.88
C GLU A 54 8.35 -0.63 6.00
N GLU A 55 9.46 0.06 5.78
CA GLU A 55 9.54 1.52 5.77
C GLU A 55 8.63 2.14 4.69
N ALA A 56 8.68 1.63 3.45
CA ALA A 56 7.83 2.13 2.38
C ALA A 56 6.34 1.95 2.66
N ASN A 57 5.95 0.84 3.29
CA ASN A 57 4.56 0.56 3.68
C ASN A 57 4.09 1.46 4.83
N ALA A 58 4.98 1.81 5.77
CA ALA A 58 4.68 2.73 6.86
C ALA A 58 4.36 4.15 6.37
N GLN A 59 4.83 4.51 5.17
CA GLN A 59 4.56 5.81 4.56
C GLN A 59 3.20 5.90 3.85
N HIS A 60 2.44 4.79 3.76
CA HIS A 60 1.12 4.75 3.14
C HIS A 60 1.08 5.42 1.75
N LEU A 61 2.03 5.05 0.90
CA LEU A 61 2.25 5.70 -0.40
C LEU A 61 1.07 5.49 -1.35
N ASN A 62 0.88 6.47 -2.25
CA ASN A 62 -0.06 6.40 -3.36
C ASN A 62 0.71 6.49 -4.68
N ILE A 63 0.43 5.59 -5.63
CA ILE A 63 0.97 5.61 -7.00
C ILE A 63 -0.21 5.76 -7.96
N GLY A 64 -0.20 6.79 -8.82
CA GLY A 64 -1.32 7.05 -9.73
C GLY A 64 -2.65 7.31 -9.02
N GLY A 65 -2.62 7.81 -7.77
CA GLY A 65 -3.80 8.01 -6.93
C GLY A 65 -4.40 6.74 -6.34
N GLN A 66 -3.71 5.59 -6.45
CA GLN A 66 -4.09 4.32 -5.83
C GLN A 66 -3.15 4.04 -4.65
N PRO A 67 -3.68 3.62 -3.49
CA PRO A 67 -2.84 3.24 -2.37
C PRO A 67 -2.10 1.92 -2.69
N VAL A 68 -0.83 1.85 -2.32
CA VAL A 68 0.03 0.70 -2.67
C VAL A 68 0.59 -0.01 -1.44
N GLN A 69 0.65 -1.34 -1.52
CA GLN A 69 1.28 -2.20 -0.53
C GLN A 69 2.42 -2.94 -1.21
N PHE A 70 3.63 -2.83 -0.65
CA PHE A 70 4.79 -3.55 -1.12
C PHE A 70 4.91 -4.90 -0.42
N GLU A 71 5.25 -5.94 -1.18
CA GLU A 71 5.53 -7.29 -0.69
C GLU A 71 6.90 -7.74 -1.18
N LEU A 72 7.72 -8.30 -0.30
CA LEU A 72 8.98 -8.92 -0.67
C LEU A 72 8.72 -10.31 -1.29
N ALA A 73 9.31 -10.55 -2.45
CA ALA A 73 9.35 -11.85 -3.13
C ALA A 73 10.82 -12.29 -3.28
N SER A 74 11.32 -13.04 -2.31
CA SER A 74 12.67 -13.61 -2.35
C SER A 74 12.74 -14.89 -3.17
N VAL A 75 13.84 -15.07 -3.88
CA VAL A 75 14.21 -16.32 -4.56
C VAL A 75 15.68 -16.65 -4.27
N ASP A 76 15.95 -17.92 -4.00
CA ASP A 76 17.30 -18.48 -3.87
C ASP A 76 17.95 -18.68 -5.25
#